data_AF-A0A534IE28-F1
#
_entry.id   AF-A0A534IE28-F1
#
_cell.length_a   1.000
_cell.length_b   1.000
_cell.length_c   1.000
_cell.angle_alpha   90.00
_cell.angle_beta   90.00
_cell.angle_gamma   90.00
#
_symmetry.space_group_name_H-M   'P 1'
#
loop_
_entity.id
_entity.type
_entity.pdbx_description
1 polymer ?
#
loop_
_entity_poly.entity_id
_entity_poly.type
_entity_poly.pdbx_seq_one_letter_code
_entity_poly.pdbx_strand_id
1 'polypeptide(L)'
;MGRTVPTYRMYLESILDRWMDYRRALREKDRELFDEVLNRARQHASAASYCAHLDPVETAFLSIFLEMEREIAELKAAPRAEPRP
;
A
#
# COMPACT_ATOMS: atom_id res chain seq x y z
N MET A 1 -23.63 -24.93 5.78
CA MET A 1 -23.16 -23.93 4.80
C MET A 1 -21.67 -23.72 5.05
N GLY A 2 -20.82 -24.11 4.08
CA GLY A 2 -19.37 -24.06 4.23
C GLY A 2 -18.92 -22.62 4.44
N ARG A 3 -18.14 -22.38 5.50
CA ARG A 3 -17.50 -21.09 5.75
C ARG A 3 -16.52 -20.84 4.61
N THR A 4 -16.88 -19.97 3.66
CA THR A 4 -15.93 -19.48 2.66
C THR A 4 -14.74 -18.90 3.40
N VAL A 5 -13.55 -19.48 3.21
CA VAL A 5 -12.31 -18.91 3.75
C VAL A 5 -12.16 -17.52 3.13
N PRO A 6 -12.05 -16.44 3.92
CA PRO A 6 -11.90 -15.11 3.37
C PRO A 6 -10.63 -15.07 2.52
N THR A 7 -10.72 -14.49 1.32
CA THR A 7 -9.54 -14.31 0.46
C THR A 7 -8.59 -13.32 1.12
N TYR A 8 -7.30 -13.38 0.77
CA TYR A 8 -6.31 -12.40 1.23
C TYR A 8 -6.80 -10.95 1.03
N ARG A 9 -7.49 -10.68 -0.09
CA ARG A 9 -8.08 -9.37 -0.38
C ARG A 9 -9.11 -8.92 0.66
N MET A 10 -9.95 -9.83 1.17
CA MET A 10 -10.93 -9.51 2.21
C MET A 10 -10.24 -9.18 3.54
N TYR A 11 -9.15 -9.91 3.87
CA TYR A 11 -8.35 -9.60 5.05
C TYR A 11 -7.63 -8.26 4.92
N LEU A 12 -7.06 -7.97 3.74
CA LEU A 12 -6.41 -6.71 3.46
C LEU A 12 -7.38 -5.55 3.65
N GLU A 13 -8.58 -5.57 3.05
CA GLU A 13 -9.54 -4.47 3.22
C GLU A 13 -9.96 -4.30 4.70
N SER A 14 -10.12 -5.39 5.46
CA SER A 14 -10.40 -5.31 6.91
C SER A 14 -9.29 -4.60 7.69
N ILE A 15 -8.02 -4.76 7.27
CA ILE A 15 -6.89 -4.04 7.85
C ILE A 15 -6.89 -2.56 7.43
N LEU A 16 -7.10 -2.30 6.15
CA LEU A 16 -7.13 -0.93 5.62
C LEU A 16 -8.27 -0.12 6.26
N ASP A 17 -9.43 -0.73 6.49
CA ASP A 17 -10.56 -0.12 7.18
C ASP A 17 -10.21 0.27 8.62
N ARG A 18 -9.44 -0.57 9.34
CA ARG A 18 -8.96 -0.22 10.69
C ARG A 18 -8.02 0.98 10.70
N TRP A 19 -7.32 1.23 9.59
CA TRP A 19 -6.45 2.39 9.46
C TRP A 19 -7.20 3.69 9.11
N MET A 20 -8.50 3.63 8.83
CA MET A 20 -9.30 4.82 8.52
C MET A 20 -9.40 5.79 9.70
N ASP A 21 -9.34 5.31 10.94
CA ASP A 21 -9.30 6.20 12.11
C ASP A 21 -7.97 6.97 12.19
N TYR A 22 -6.86 6.33 11.82
CA TYR A 22 -5.58 7.01 11.66
C TYR A 22 -5.65 8.06 10.55
N ARG A 23 -6.21 7.71 9.38
CA ARG A 23 -6.43 8.66 8.28
C ARG A 23 -7.26 9.87 8.72
N ARG A 24 -8.31 9.68 9.53
CA ARG A 24 -9.16 10.77 10.03
C ARG A 24 -8.37 11.76 10.90
N ALA A 25 -7.40 11.28 11.67
CA ALA A 25 -6.54 12.10 12.51
C ALA A 25 -5.48 12.90 11.72
N LEU A 26 -5.19 12.53 10.47
CA LEU A 26 -4.24 13.25 9.61
C LEU A 26 -4.78 14.60 9.13
N ARG A 27 -3.86 15.53 8.84
CA ARG A 27 -4.16 16.79 8.14
C ARG A 27 -4.61 16.49 6.70
N GLU A 28 -5.37 17.40 6.11
CA GLU A 28 -5.92 17.23 4.74
C GLU A 28 -4.86 16.82 3.71
N LYS A 29 -3.74 17.55 3.66
CA LYS A 29 -2.59 17.24 2.78
C LYS A 29 -1.99 15.83 2.98
N ASP A 30 -2.06 15.31 4.19
CA ASP A 30 -1.47 14.01 4.55
C ASP A 30 -2.47 12.87 4.30
N ARG A 31 -3.78 13.18 4.22
CA ARG A 31 -4.83 12.20 3.90
C ARG A 31 -4.73 11.70 2.47
N GLU A 32 -4.49 12.60 1.51
CA GLU A 32 -4.32 12.24 0.10
C GLU A 32 -3.10 11.32 -0.07
N LEU A 33 -1.97 11.67 0.56
CA LEU A 33 -0.77 10.82 0.56
C LEU A 33 -1.05 9.46 1.22
N PHE A 34 -1.83 9.43 2.30
CA PHE A 34 -2.19 8.20 2.96
C PHE A 34 -3.07 7.29 2.08
N ASP A 35 -4.00 7.87 1.32
CA ASP A 35 -4.84 7.10 0.38
C ASP A 35 -3.99 6.43 -0.72
N GLU A 36 -2.97 7.11 -1.21
CA GLU A 36 -2.00 6.52 -2.15
C GLU A 36 -1.21 5.37 -1.53
N VAL A 37 -0.81 5.49 -0.25
CA VAL A 37 -0.18 4.38 0.49
C VAL A 37 -1.11 3.17 0.58
N LEU A 38 -2.40 3.37 0.86
CA LEU A 38 -3.36 2.27 0.90
C LEU A 38 -3.56 1.64 -0.48
N ASN A 39 -3.55 2.46 -1.53
CA ASN A 39 -3.67 1.98 -2.90
C ASN A 39 -2.48 1.10 -3.33
N ARG A 40 -1.25 1.46 -2.93
CA ARG A 40 -0.04 0.64 -3.14
C ARG A 40 -0.18 -0.76 -2.55
N ALA A 41 -0.73 -0.86 -1.34
CA ALA A 41 -1.01 -2.16 -0.72
C ALA A 41 -2.02 -3.01 -1.54
N ARG A 42 -3.06 -2.37 -2.11
CA ARG A 42 -4.06 -3.07 -2.95
C ARG A 42 -3.50 -3.58 -4.27
N GLN A 43 -2.60 -2.83 -4.92
CA GLN A 43 -2.02 -3.20 -6.21
C GLN A 43 -1.28 -4.55 -6.14
N HIS A 44 -0.69 -4.88 -5.00
CA HIS A 44 0.05 -6.13 -4.78
C HIS A 44 -0.74 -7.22 -4.08
N ALA A 45 -2.06 -7.04 -3.87
CA ALA A 45 -2.88 -8.02 -3.16
C ALA A 45 -2.85 -9.41 -3.82
N SER A 46 -2.65 -9.49 -5.15
CA SER A 46 -2.48 -10.76 -5.85
C SER A 46 -1.14 -11.42 -5.53
N ALA A 47 -0.04 -10.67 -5.52
CA ALA A 47 1.29 -11.19 -5.17
C ALA A 47 1.35 -11.62 -3.71
N ALA A 48 0.81 -10.78 -2.81
CA ALA A 48 0.73 -11.07 -1.38
C ALA A 48 -0.14 -12.30 -1.06
N SER A 49 -1.09 -12.65 -1.92
CA SER A 49 -1.89 -13.87 -1.74
C SER A 49 -1.06 -15.17 -1.83
N TYR A 50 0.10 -15.15 -2.49
CA TYR A 50 1.06 -16.28 -2.47
C TYR A 50 1.83 -16.37 -1.13
N CYS A 51 1.85 -15.28 -0.37
CA CYS A 51 2.42 -15.21 0.97
C CYS A 51 1.34 -15.33 2.05
N ALA A 52 0.24 -16.06 1.80
CA ALA A 52 -0.88 -16.20 2.74
C ALA A 52 -0.52 -16.83 4.11
N HIS A 53 0.71 -17.35 4.26
CA HIS A 53 1.25 -17.83 5.53
C HIS A 53 1.86 -16.72 6.40
N LEU A 54 2.15 -15.55 5.83
CA LEU A 54 2.66 -14.37 6.53
C LEU A 54 1.49 -13.53 7.05
N ASP A 55 1.77 -12.64 8.02
CA ASP A 55 0.76 -11.73 8.52
C ASP A 55 0.29 -10.78 7.39
N PRO A 56 -1.03 -10.59 7.19
CA PRO A 56 -1.53 -9.73 6.13
C PRO A 56 -1.10 -8.25 6.26
N VAL A 57 -0.76 -7.79 7.48
CA VAL A 57 -0.18 -6.46 7.72
C VAL A 57 1.26 -6.41 7.20
N GLU A 58 2.07 -7.44 7.47
CA GLU A 58 3.46 -7.52 6.98
C GLU A 58 3.51 -7.50 5.45
N THR A 59 2.63 -8.27 4.81
CA THR A 59 2.54 -8.33 3.35
C THR A 59 1.98 -7.05 2.73
N ALA A 60 1.08 -6.34 3.41
CA ALA A 60 0.67 -4.98 3.03
C ALA A 60 1.85 -3.99 3.11
N PHE A 61 2.66 -4.04 4.17
CA PHE A 61 3.85 -3.18 4.28
C PHE A 61 4.90 -3.48 3.23
N LEU A 62 5.19 -4.75 2.95
CA LEU A 62 6.10 -5.13 1.87
C LEU A 62 5.66 -4.58 0.52
N SER A 63 4.35 -4.63 0.25
CA SER A 63 3.75 -4.07 -0.96
C SER A 63 3.96 -2.55 -1.05
N ILE A 64 3.73 -1.83 0.06
CA ILE A 64 3.94 -0.39 0.14
C ILE A 64 5.41 -0.03 -0.09
N PHE A 65 6.33 -0.74 0.57
CA PHE A 65 7.77 -0.49 0.44
C PHE A 65 8.27 -0.76 -0.97
N LEU A 66 7.80 -1.83 -1.62
CA LEU A 66 8.18 -2.13 -3.00
C LEU A 66 7.79 -0.99 -3.97
N GLU A 67 6.57 -0.47 -3.82
CA GLU A 67 6.08 0.67 -4.61
C GLU A 67 6.88 1.95 -4.35
N MET A 68 7.22 2.23 -3.08
CA MET A 68 8.07 3.35 -2.71
C MET A 68 9.48 3.23 -3.28
N GLU A 69 10.09 2.05 -3.19
CA GLU A 69 11.43 1.81 -3.76
C GLU A 69 11.43 1.96 -5.28
N ARG A 70 10.36 1.54 -5.97
CA ARG A 70 10.22 1.77 -7.42
C ARG A 70 10.17 3.25 -7.75
N GLU A 71 9.33 4.02 -7.05
CA GLU A 71 9.23 5.47 -7.26
C GLU A 71 10.55 6.18 -6.98
N ILE A 72 11.26 5.79 -5.92
CA ILE A 72 12.60 6.31 -5.60
C ILE A 72 13.59 5.98 -6.74
N ALA A 73 13.56 4.76 -7.27
CA ALA A 73 14.41 4.36 -8.38
C ALA A 73 14.11 5.16 -9.66
N GLU A 74 12.83 5.39 -9.97
CA GLU A 74 12.39 6.22 -11.09
C GLU A 74 12.86 7.66 -10.95
N LEU A 75 12.70 8.26 -9.75
CA LEU A 75 13.16 9.62 -9.46
C LEU A 75 14.69 9.76 -9.55
N LYS A 76 15.45 8.71 -9.18
CA LYS A 76 16.91 8.69 -9.30
C LYS A 76 17.37 8.49 -10.76
N ALA A 77 16.59 7.76 -11.56
CA ALA A 77 16.89 7.50 -12.97
C ALA A 77 16.49 8.67 -13.87
N ALA A 78 15.53 9.48 -13.45
CA ALA A 78 15.18 10.71 -14.15
C ALA A 78 16.39 11.67 -14.13
N PRO A 79 16.87 12.14 -15.31
CA PRO A 79 17.91 13.16 -15.33
C PRO A 79 17.36 14.36 -14.56
N ARG A 80 18.13 14.82 -13.57
CA ARG A 80 17.81 16.01 -12.77
C ARG A 80 17.47 17.11 -13.76
N ALA A 81 16.21 17.52 -13.83
CA ALA A 81 15.80 18.61 -14.69
C ALA A 81 16.63 19.82 -14.26
N GLU A 82 17.60 20.17 -15.10
CA GLU A 82 18.49 21.30 -14.89
C GLU A 82 17.61 22.55 -14.74
N PRO A 83 17.82 23.40 -13.71
CA PRO A 83 16.98 24.57 -13.51
C PRO A 83 17.05 25.41 -14.79
N ARG A 84 15.89 25.60 -15.43
CA ARG A 84 15.77 26.41 -16.63
C ARG A 84 16.27 27.82 -16.30
N PRO A 85 17.17 28.39 -17.13
CA PRO A 85 17.75 29.72 -16.88
C PRO A 85 16.69 30.81 -16.86
#